data_AF-A0A1C5WLB1-F1
#
_entry.id   AF-A0A1C5WLB1-F1
#
_cell.length_a   1.000
_cell.length_b   1.000
_cell.length_c   1.000
_cell.angle_alpha   90.00
_cell.angle_beta   90.00
_cell.angle_gamma   90.00
#
_symmetry.space_group_name_H-M   'P 1'
#
loop_
_entity.id
_entity.type
_entity.pdbx_description
1 polymer ?
#
loop_
_entity_poly.entity_id
_entity_poly.type
_entity_poly.pdbx_seq_one_letter_code
_entity_poly.pdbx_strand_id
1 'polypeptide(L)'
;MRVDYKDVIKKRAPKCFCCREQFELHRGHNDDSILFFDNHFFHKKCFVEKNKIIRLCHECKQEIELIKNSDNIVRYDGRFYHKDCFIQWCNGTKHRSQKRQFALKNIDEYVKNANSEIDMLLKQKYIDSKHLDKLANRACEKIQQIFDETDLNAFLREEYGSSILGSKSKFWVNYLAPILKGTQNSQIIIPASDLLYMWKKKLDYLHKQNERLKSKHPDQIFQPIHIASYDLAILVNKYDSYLRWKEKQKILESEKEIEKSQNIVSKSIGYTNIEKGNSNNTDNISDLVDDIFG
;
A
#
# COMPACT_ATOMS: atom_id res chain seq x y z
N MET A 1 5.02 -28.93 7.36
CA MET A 1 4.82 -27.57 6.80
C MET A 1 5.81 -26.64 7.47
N ARG A 2 6.92 -26.30 6.80
CA ARG A 2 7.91 -25.34 7.30
C ARG A 2 7.43 -23.95 6.87
N VAL A 3 7.16 -23.07 7.83
CA VAL A 3 6.90 -21.66 7.56
C VAL A 3 8.21 -21.07 7.04
N ASP A 4 8.25 -20.78 5.74
CA ASP A 4 9.38 -20.11 5.12
C ASP A 4 9.49 -18.71 5.73
N TYR A 5 10.64 -18.38 6.31
CA TYR A 5 10.89 -17.11 7.00
C TYR A 5 10.84 -15.87 6.06
N LYS A 6 10.51 -16.06 4.77
CA LYS A 6 10.47 -15.03 3.72
C LYS A 6 9.11 -14.32 3.57
N ASP A 7 8.04 -14.91 4.11
CA ASP A 7 6.67 -14.43 3.89
C ASP A 7 6.02 -13.77 5.11
N VAL A 8 6.72 -13.74 6.26
CA VAL A 8 6.20 -13.17 7.52
C VAL A 8 7.22 -12.29 8.21
N ILE A 9 6.85 -11.04 8.52
CA ILE A 9 7.66 -10.12 9.33
C ILE A 9 7.01 -9.98 10.71
N LYS A 10 7.71 -10.44 11.75
CA LYS A 10 7.28 -10.31 13.17
C LYS A 10 8.16 -9.36 13.98
N LYS A 11 9.44 -9.69 14.16
CA LYS A 11 10.34 -8.99 15.11
C LYS A 11 10.63 -7.51 14.78
N ARG A 12 10.46 -7.10 13.52
CA ARG A 12 10.70 -5.73 13.05
C ARG A 12 9.46 -5.10 12.40
N ALA A 13 8.30 -5.75 12.54
CA ALA A 13 7.06 -5.18 12.06
C ALA A 13 6.76 -3.86 12.79
N PRO A 14 6.09 -2.91 12.12
CA PRO A 14 5.59 -1.71 12.75
C PRO A 14 4.66 -2.07 13.92
N LYS A 15 4.41 -1.07 14.78
CA LYS A 15 3.49 -1.20 15.90
C LYS A 15 2.29 -0.30 15.66
N CYS A 16 1.14 -0.71 16.17
CA CYS A 16 -0.02 0.16 16.20
C CYS A 16 0.29 1.41 17.04
N PHE A 17 0.02 2.59 16.50
CA PHE A 17 0.27 3.85 17.19
C PHE A 17 -0.61 4.03 18.44
N CYS A 18 -1.78 3.38 18.48
CA CYS A 18 -2.72 3.45 19.59
C CYS A 18 -2.40 2.44 20.69
N CYS A 19 -2.48 1.13 20.42
CA CYS A 19 -2.29 0.10 21.44
C CYS A 19 -0.84 -0.35 21.62
N ARG A 20 0.09 0.09 20.76
CA ARG A 20 1.53 -0.28 20.78
C ARG A 20 1.83 -1.76 20.53
N GLU A 21 0.82 -2.57 20.24
CA GLU A 21 0.99 -3.95 19.81
C GLU A 21 1.70 -4.01 18.46
N GLN A 22 2.53 -5.04 18.29
CA GLN A 22 3.30 -5.27 17.08
C GLN A 22 2.44 -6.04 16.07
N PHE A 23 2.45 -5.59 14.81
CA PHE A 23 1.74 -6.29 13.74
C PHE A 23 2.45 -7.59 13.37
N GLU A 24 1.69 -8.55 12.87
CA GLU A 24 2.22 -9.70 12.12
C GLU A 24 1.91 -9.45 10.64
N LEU A 25 2.95 -9.11 9.88
CA LEU A 25 2.78 -8.80 8.45
C LEU A 25 3.01 -10.04 7.62
N HIS A 26 2.09 -10.33 6.70
CA HIS A 26 2.17 -11.43 5.75
C HIS A 26 2.29 -10.89 4.32
N ARG A 27 3.18 -11.47 3.53
CA ARG A 27 3.37 -11.07 2.12
C ARG A 27 2.15 -11.44 1.29
N GLY A 28 1.70 -10.53 0.43
CA GLY A 28 0.56 -10.76 -0.47
C GLY A 28 -0.80 -10.90 0.23
N HIS A 29 -0.87 -10.72 1.54
CA HIS A 29 -2.12 -10.70 2.28
C HIS A 29 -2.56 -9.25 2.51
N ASN A 30 -3.71 -8.88 1.95
CA ASN A 30 -4.36 -7.63 2.29
C ASN A 30 -5.04 -7.79 3.65
N ASP A 31 -4.44 -7.19 4.67
CA ASP A 31 -5.05 -7.12 5.99
C ASP A 31 -5.81 -5.79 6.13
N ASP A 32 -7.10 -5.83 5.81
CA ASP A 32 -8.03 -4.70 5.96
C ASP A 32 -8.19 -4.24 7.42
N SER A 33 -7.61 -4.97 8.38
CA SER A 33 -7.54 -4.57 9.78
C SER A 33 -6.41 -3.57 10.06
N ILE A 34 -5.53 -3.28 9.10
CA ILE A 34 -4.41 -2.33 9.24
C ILE A 34 -4.68 -1.07 8.41
N LEU A 35 -4.50 0.08 9.02
CA LEU A 35 -4.62 1.39 8.37
C LEU A 35 -3.31 2.16 8.46
N PHE A 36 -3.01 2.97 7.45
CA PHE A 36 -1.88 3.90 7.44
C PHE A 36 -2.36 5.33 7.31
N PHE A 37 -2.14 6.13 8.37
CA PHE A 37 -2.57 7.53 8.46
C PHE A 37 -1.48 8.37 9.13
N ASP A 38 -1.21 9.55 8.58
CA ASP A 38 -0.27 10.52 9.15
C ASP A 38 1.09 9.89 9.52
N ASN A 39 1.68 9.12 8.61
CA ASN A 39 2.94 8.37 8.78
C ASN A 39 2.95 7.29 9.89
N HIS A 40 1.79 6.88 10.37
CA HIS A 40 1.66 5.88 11.42
C HIS A 40 0.72 4.74 11.02
N PHE A 41 1.01 3.54 11.53
CA PHE A 41 0.14 2.38 11.38
C PHE A 41 -0.85 2.27 12.54
N PHE A 42 -2.08 1.85 12.24
CA PHE A 42 -3.14 1.64 13.21
C PHE A 42 -3.87 0.32 12.95
N HIS A 43 -4.32 -0.34 14.01
CA HIS A 43 -5.44 -1.27 13.84
C HIS A 43 -6.69 -0.45 13.48
N LYS A 44 -7.50 -0.92 12.53
CA LYS A 44 -8.75 -0.31 12.11
C LYS A 44 -9.68 -0.06 13.29
N LYS A 45 -9.81 -1.05 14.18
CA LYS A 45 -10.59 -0.93 15.43
C LYS A 45 -10.07 0.22 16.31
N CYS A 46 -8.77 0.28 16.56
CA CYS A 46 -8.18 1.35 17.36
C CYS A 46 -8.35 2.74 16.73
N PHE A 47 -8.24 2.83 15.40
CA PHE A 47 -8.41 4.10 14.69
C PHE A 47 -9.86 4.60 14.77
N VAL A 48 -10.84 3.71 14.55
CA VAL A 48 -12.26 4.04 14.66
C VAL A 48 -12.61 4.42 16.09
N GLU A 49 -12.20 3.63 17.08
CA GLU A 49 -12.45 3.90 18.49
C GLU A 49 -11.86 5.25 18.94
N LYS A 50 -10.63 5.57 18.50
CA LYS A 50 -9.98 6.86 18.80
C LYS A 50 -10.71 8.04 18.19
N ASN A 51 -11.33 7.87 17.02
CA ASN A 51 -11.96 8.95 16.25
C ASN A 51 -13.49 8.95 16.34
N LYS A 52 -14.09 8.06 17.15
CA LYS A 52 -15.54 7.95 17.30
C LYS A 52 -16.14 9.27 17.78
N ILE A 53 -17.38 9.51 17.38
CA ILE A 53 -18.06 10.76 17.68
C ILE A 53 -19.20 10.49 18.64
N ILE A 54 -19.05 10.99 19.87
CA ILE A 54 -20.08 10.89 20.90
C ILE A 54 -20.79 12.25 21.04
N ARG A 55 -22.11 12.19 21.21
CA ARG A 55 -22.98 13.32 21.59
C ARG A 55 -23.82 12.93 22.80
N LEU A 56 -24.44 13.90 23.46
CA LEU A 56 -25.37 13.62 24.55
C LEU A 56 -26.81 13.73 24.05
N CYS A 57 -27.63 12.76 24.45
CA CYS A 57 -29.07 12.84 24.28
C CYS A 57 -29.61 14.04 25.06
N HIS A 58 -30.39 14.88 24.40
CA HIS A 58 -30.92 16.06 25.06
C HIS A 58 -31.96 15.73 26.15
N GLU A 59 -32.69 14.62 26.03
CA GLU A 59 -33.70 14.22 27.02
C GLU A 59 -33.07 13.46 28.18
N CYS A 60 -32.50 12.28 27.95
CA CYS A 60 -32.00 11.40 29.03
C CYS A 60 -30.56 11.72 29.47
N LYS A 61 -29.85 12.62 28.78
CA LYS A 61 -28.45 13.00 29.03
C LYS A 61 -27.42 11.86 28.88
N GLN A 62 -27.82 10.69 28.40
CA GLN A 62 -26.91 9.59 28.10
C GLN A 62 -26.17 9.82 26.78
N GLU A 63 -25.03 9.16 26.62
CA GLU A 63 -24.20 9.21 25.43
C GLU A 63 -24.88 8.54 24.23
N ILE A 64 -24.74 9.17 23.06
CA ILE A 64 -25.14 8.70 21.74
C ILE A 64 -23.87 8.60 20.92
N GLU A 65 -23.49 7.38 20.56
CA GLU A 65 -22.48 7.18 19.53
C GLU A 65 -23.11 7.45 18.16
N LEU A 66 -22.51 8.36 17.39
CA LEU A 66 -22.98 8.71 16.06
C LEU A 66 -22.53 7.65 15.05
N ILE A 67 -23.41 6.70 14.79
CA ILE A 67 -23.19 5.62 13.83
C ILE A 67 -23.98 5.91 12.56
N LYS A 68 -23.38 5.59 11.40
CA LYS A 68 -24.02 5.77 10.09
C LYS A 68 -25.29 4.92 9.96
N ASN A 69 -26.31 5.48 9.29
CA ASN A 69 -27.59 4.82 9.02
C ASN A 69 -28.28 4.32 10.28
N SER A 70 -28.19 5.08 11.38
CA SER A 70 -28.90 4.75 12.61
C SER A 70 -30.33 5.26 12.53
N ASP A 71 -31.30 4.35 12.59
CA ASP A 71 -32.71 4.70 12.70
C ASP A 71 -33.08 5.18 14.10
N ASN A 72 -32.18 5.03 15.08
CA ASN A 72 -32.42 5.37 16.48
C ASN A 72 -31.90 6.77 16.87
N ILE A 73 -31.37 7.56 15.93
CA ILE A 73 -30.84 8.89 16.22
C ILE A 73 -31.70 9.94 15.52
N VAL A 74 -32.18 10.91 16.29
CA VAL A 74 -32.97 12.04 15.79
C VAL A 74 -32.22 13.33 16.07
N ARG A 75 -32.15 14.21 15.07
CA ARG A 75 -31.68 15.58 15.27
C ARG A 75 -32.82 16.56 15.10
N TYR A 76 -33.07 17.33 16.14
CA TYR A 76 -34.13 18.33 16.17
C TYR A 76 -33.67 19.59 16.89
N ASP A 77 -33.92 20.76 16.29
CA ASP A 77 -33.62 22.06 16.89
C ASP A 77 -32.15 22.18 17.36
N GLY A 78 -31.22 21.70 16.53
CA GLY A 78 -29.77 21.69 16.80
C GLY A 78 -29.31 20.68 17.86
N ARG A 79 -30.18 19.78 18.32
CA ARG A 79 -29.90 18.83 19.42
C ARG A 79 -30.08 17.39 18.96
N PHE A 80 -29.31 16.48 19.55
CA PHE A 80 -29.40 15.03 19.31
C PHE A 80 -30.27 14.36 20.37
N TYR A 81 -31.06 13.37 19.95
CA TYR A 81 -31.92 12.55 20.78
C TYR A 81 -31.80 11.09 20.36
N HIS A 82 -32.01 10.16 21.30
CA HIS A 82 -32.46 8.82 20.93
C HIS A 82 -33.88 8.93 20.36
N LYS A 83 -34.24 8.09 19.40
CA LYS A 83 -35.57 8.12 18.77
C LYS A 83 -36.68 7.95 19.80
N ASP A 84 -36.52 7.00 20.72
CA ASP A 84 -37.50 6.77 21.79
C ASP A 84 -37.60 7.94 22.75
N CYS A 85 -36.46 8.52 23.15
CA CYS A 85 -36.44 9.71 23.99
C CYS A 85 -37.10 10.92 23.30
N PHE A 86 -36.95 11.06 21.98
CA PHE A 86 -37.62 12.10 21.22
C PHE A 86 -39.14 11.91 21.19
N ILE A 87 -39.61 10.66 21.03
CA ILE A 87 -41.04 10.32 21.09
C ILE A 87 -41.60 10.61 22.49
N GLN A 88 -40.87 10.21 23.54
CA GLN A 88 -41.23 10.52 24.93
C GLN A 88 -41.33 12.03 25.17
N TRP A 89 -40.33 12.79 24.73
CA TRP A 89 -40.33 14.25 24.80
C TRP A 89 -41.52 14.86 24.06
N CYS A 90 -41.85 14.38 22.86
CA CYS A 90 -43.03 14.82 22.10
C CYS A 90 -44.34 14.56 22.85
N ASN A 91 -44.40 13.49 23.65
CA ASN A 91 -45.59 13.04 24.38
C ASN A 91 -45.67 13.51 25.84
N GLY A 92 -44.59 14.07 26.40
CA GLY A 92 -44.45 14.34 27.84
C GLY A 92 -45.27 15.49 28.42
N THR A 93 -46.10 16.19 27.64
CA THR A 93 -46.98 17.26 28.15
C THR A 93 -48.45 16.86 28.10
N LYS A 94 -49.21 17.21 29.16
CA LYS A 94 -50.66 16.96 29.30
C LYS A 94 -51.47 17.45 28.09
N HIS A 95 -51.05 18.56 27.49
CA HIS A 95 -51.53 19.03 26.18
C HIS A 95 -50.33 19.14 25.24
N ARG A 96 -50.36 18.40 24.12
CA ARG A 96 -49.26 18.44 23.13
C ARG A 96 -49.33 19.75 22.36
N SER A 97 -48.27 20.56 22.42
CA SER A 97 -48.15 21.74 21.56
C SER A 97 -48.16 21.34 20.08
N GLN A 98 -48.68 22.23 19.22
CA GLN A 98 -48.73 22.00 17.78
C GLN A 98 -47.34 21.73 17.19
N LYS A 99 -46.29 22.38 17.73
CA LYS A 99 -44.88 22.13 17.40
C LYS A 99 -44.48 20.67 17.64
N ARG A 100 -44.81 20.07 18.80
CA ARG A 100 -44.46 18.67 19.12
C ARG A 100 -45.26 17.67 18.30
N GLN A 101 -46.53 17.95 18.02
CA GLN A 101 -47.34 17.10 17.14
C GLN A 101 -46.78 17.07 15.71
N PHE A 102 -46.42 18.24 15.17
CA PHE A 102 -45.78 18.33 13.87
C PHE A 102 -44.42 17.63 13.85
N ALA A 103 -43.62 17.82 14.91
CA ALA A 103 -42.31 17.18 15.02
C ALA A 103 -42.40 15.65 15.04
N LEU A 104 -43.37 15.10 15.78
CA LEU A 104 -43.62 13.65 15.83
C LEU A 104 -44.08 13.08 14.47
N LYS A 105 -44.94 13.80 13.75
CA LYS A 105 -45.40 13.39 12.41
C LYS A 105 -44.28 13.35 11.37
N ASN A 106 -43.24 14.18 11.54
CA ASN A 106 -42.12 14.30 10.61
C ASN A 106 -40.83 13.66 11.15
N ILE A 107 -40.94 12.69 12.07
CA ILE A 107 -39.78 12.07 12.72
C ILE A 107 -38.79 11.46 11.72
N ASP A 108 -39.28 10.82 10.67
CA ASP A 108 -38.44 10.16 9.66
C ASP A 108 -37.57 11.17 8.91
N GLU A 109 -38.06 12.39 8.70
CA GLU A 109 -37.30 13.47 8.08
C GLU A 109 -36.16 13.93 9.00
N TYR A 110 -36.41 14.01 10.31
CA TYR A 110 -35.35 14.33 11.28
C TYR A 110 -34.31 13.21 11.44
N VAL A 111 -34.70 11.95 11.26
CA VAL A 111 -33.77 10.81 11.19
C VAL A 111 -32.90 10.90 9.93
N LYS A 112 -33.50 11.18 8.76
CA LYS A 112 -32.75 11.38 7.51
C LYS A 112 -31.76 12.54 7.60
N ASN A 113 -32.19 13.67 8.16
CA ASN A 113 -31.33 14.83 8.36
C ASN A 113 -30.20 14.53 9.36
N ALA A 114 -30.49 13.81 10.45
CA ALA A 114 -29.47 13.34 11.37
C ALA A 114 -28.43 12.46 10.66
N ASN A 115 -28.88 11.46 9.88
CA ASN A 115 -27.99 10.57 9.14
C ASN A 115 -27.11 11.31 8.13
N SER A 116 -27.65 12.32 7.44
CA SER A 116 -26.89 13.16 6.51
C SER A 116 -25.76 13.92 7.22
N GLU A 117 -26.05 14.49 8.38
CA GLU A 117 -25.03 15.19 9.16
C GLU A 117 -24.02 14.24 9.81
N ILE A 118 -24.47 13.10 10.32
CA ILE A 118 -23.58 12.05 10.83
C ILE A 118 -22.59 11.66 9.74
N ASP A 119 -23.04 11.42 8.51
CA ASP A 119 -22.15 11.09 7.39
C ASP A 119 -21.11 12.20 7.12
N MET A 120 -21.50 13.48 7.21
CA MET A 120 -20.55 14.59 7.13
C MET A 120 -19.52 14.59 8.26
N LEU A 121 -19.95 14.36 9.50
CA LEU A 121 -19.08 14.31 10.68
C LEU A 121 -18.10 13.13 10.63
N LEU A 122 -18.56 11.96 10.20
CA LEU A 122 -17.72 10.77 10.03
C LEU A 122 -16.64 11.00 8.96
N LYS A 123 -17.00 11.67 7.84
CA LYS A 123 -16.05 12.09 6.80
C LYS A 123 -14.99 13.05 7.33
N GLN A 124 -15.37 14.03 8.16
CA GLN A 124 -14.41 14.95 8.79
C GLN A 124 -13.42 14.24 9.72
N LYS A 125 -13.82 13.10 10.29
CA LYS A 125 -12.99 12.26 11.15
C LYS A 125 -12.29 11.11 10.44
N TYR A 126 -12.42 11.00 9.11
CA TYR A 126 -11.83 9.94 8.28
C TYR A 126 -12.26 8.51 8.68
N ILE A 127 -13.45 8.36 9.25
CA ILE A 127 -13.98 7.06 9.71
C ILE A 127 -15.17 6.55 8.89
N ASP A 128 -15.51 7.22 7.79
CA ASP A 128 -16.42 6.65 6.78
C ASP A 128 -15.72 5.58 5.93
N SER A 129 -16.51 4.67 5.37
CA SER A 129 -16.01 3.51 4.61
C SER A 129 -15.00 3.89 3.53
N LYS A 130 -15.29 4.91 2.73
CA LYS A 130 -14.43 5.33 1.62
C LYS A 130 -13.05 5.80 2.10
N HIS A 131 -12.97 6.50 3.23
CA HIS A 131 -11.68 6.89 3.78
C HIS A 131 -10.97 5.70 4.41
N LEU A 132 -11.67 4.85 5.16
CA LEU A 132 -11.08 3.64 5.74
C LEU A 132 -10.46 2.74 4.66
N ASP A 133 -11.14 2.53 3.54
CA ASP A 133 -10.63 1.72 2.42
C ASP A 133 -9.38 2.36 1.80
N LYS A 134 -9.36 3.69 1.64
CA LYS A 134 -8.16 4.41 1.18
C LYS A 134 -6.98 4.26 2.15
N LEU A 135 -7.25 4.32 3.45
CA LEU A 135 -6.21 4.17 4.48
C LEU A 135 -5.70 2.73 4.56
N ALA A 136 -6.56 1.74 4.31
CA ALA A 136 -6.19 0.34 4.19
C ALA A 136 -5.32 0.10 2.94
N ASN A 137 -5.73 0.61 1.77
CA ASN A 137 -4.93 0.51 0.54
C ASN A 137 -3.53 1.13 0.70
N ARG A 138 -3.45 2.32 1.33
CA ARG A 138 -2.16 2.93 1.68
C ARG A 138 -1.34 2.07 2.63
N ALA A 139 -1.99 1.38 3.56
CA ALA A 139 -1.29 0.44 4.44
C ALA A 139 -0.71 -0.73 3.64
N CYS A 140 -1.48 -1.31 2.71
CA CYS A 140 -1.01 -2.38 1.83
C CYS A 140 0.21 -1.94 1.00
N GLU A 141 0.15 -0.77 0.37
CA GLU A 141 1.29 -0.19 -0.37
C GLU A 141 2.53 -0.04 0.51
N LYS A 142 2.35 0.47 1.74
CA LYS A 142 3.46 0.63 2.68
C LYS A 142 4.01 -0.69 3.21
N ILE A 143 3.15 -1.67 3.45
CA ILE A 143 3.55 -3.02 3.85
C ILE A 143 4.35 -3.67 2.72
N GLN A 144 3.92 -3.53 1.46
CA GLN A 144 4.67 -4.03 0.31
C GLN A 144 6.05 -3.37 0.21
N GLN A 145 6.14 -2.05 0.39
CA GLN A 145 7.43 -1.35 0.43
C GLN A 145 8.35 -1.89 1.54
N ILE A 146 7.82 -2.22 2.73
CA ILE A 146 8.59 -2.83 3.82
C ILE A 146 9.15 -4.20 3.40
N PHE A 147 8.36 -5.03 2.72
CA PHE A 147 8.82 -6.32 2.20
C PHE A 147 9.91 -6.14 1.14
N ASP A 148 9.69 -5.27 0.16
CA ASP A 148 10.65 -5.00 -0.91
C ASP A 148 11.98 -4.50 -0.35
N GLU A 149 11.96 -3.56 0.60
CA GLU A 149 13.17 -3.08 1.28
C GLU A 149 13.83 -4.18 2.11
N THR A 150 13.05 -5.07 2.73
CA THR A 150 13.60 -6.21 3.50
C THR A 150 14.31 -7.19 2.59
N ASP A 151 13.75 -7.51 1.43
CA ASP A 151 14.35 -8.42 0.46
C ASP A 151 15.64 -7.85 -0.15
N LEU A 152 15.62 -6.58 -0.53
CA LEU A 152 16.81 -5.89 -1.01
C LEU A 152 17.92 -5.91 0.06
N ASN A 153 17.57 -5.59 1.30
CA ASN A 153 18.53 -5.62 2.40
C ASN A 153 19.05 -7.03 2.69
N ALA A 154 18.23 -8.06 2.56
CA ALA A 154 18.69 -9.45 2.73
C ALA A 154 19.71 -9.81 1.65
N PHE A 155 19.37 -9.55 0.38
CA PHE A 155 20.25 -9.77 -0.77
C PHE A 155 21.59 -9.04 -0.62
N LEU A 156 21.56 -7.74 -0.28
CA LEU A 156 22.78 -6.94 -0.14
C LEU A 156 23.70 -7.44 0.98
N ARG A 157 23.15 -8.00 2.07
CA ARG A 157 23.97 -8.61 3.14
C ARG A 157 24.60 -9.91 2.71
N GLU A 158 23.87 -10.72 1.94
CA GLU A 158 24.38 -11.97 1.40
C GLU A 158 25.51 -11.71 0.40
N GLU A 159 25.33 -10.72 -0.47
CA GLU A 159 26.27 -10.41 -1.55
C GLU A 159 27.52 -9.64 -1.07
N TYR A 160 27.34 -8.60 -0.26
CA TYR A 160 28.42 -7.68 0.12
C TYR A 160 28.80 -7.76 1.61
N GLY A 161 28.14 -8.61 2.38
CA GLY A 161 28.36 -8.75 3.81
C GLY A 161 27.53 -7.79 4.67
N SER A 162 27.36 -8.13 5.95
CA SER A 162 26.48 -7.39 6.85
C SER A 162 26.98 -5.98 7.24
N SER A 163 28.28 -5.70 7.06
CA SER A 163 28.89 -4.41 7.44
C SER A 163 28.39 -3.23 6.59
N ILE A 164 27.89 -3.49 5.38
CA ILE A 164 27.41 -2.43 4.49
C ILE A 164 26.01 -1.94 4.86
N LEU A 165 25.25 -2.65 5.71
CA LEU A 165 23.89 -2.25 6.07
C LEU A 165 23.76 -1.90 7.55
N GLY A 166 22.96 -0.87 7.83
CA GLY A 166 22.66 -0.40 9.17
C GLY A 166 22.35 1.10 9.17
N SER A 167 21.64 1.59 10.18
CA SER A 167 21.23 3.00 10.26
C SER A 167 22.41 3.98 10.30
N LYS A 168 23.61 3.52 10.68
CA LYS A 168 24.87 4.28 10.69
C LYS A 168 25.84 3.88 9.58
N SER A 169 25.46 2.94 8.71
CA SER A 169 26.33 2.56 7.59
C SER A 169 26.43 3.71 6.61
N LYS A 170 27.66 4.08 6.23
CA LYS A 170 27.90 5.08 5.18
C LYS A 170 27.25 4.67 3.86
N PHE A 171 27.22 3.37 3.55
CA PHE A 171 26.58 2.88 2.34
C PHE A 171 25.07 3.17 2.36
N TRP A 172 24.41 2.79 3.45
CA TRP A 172 22.97 3.01 3.61
C TRP A 172 22.62 4.50 3.61
N VAL A 173 23.29 5.30 4.45
CA VAL A 173 22.94 6.71 4.67
C VAL A 173 23.26 7.57 3.44
N ASN A 174 24.42 7.38 2.82
CA ASN A 174 24.90 8.29 1.77
C ASN A 174 24.52 7.85 0.37
N TYR A 175 24.23 6.56 0.14
CA TYR A 175 23.99 6.03 -1.19
C TYR A 175 22.59 5.41 -1.31
N LEU A 176 22.28 4.38 -0.52
CA LEU A 176 21.06 3.61 -0.74
C LEU A 176 19.77 4.35 -0.32
N ALA A 177 19.72 4.92 0.88
CA ALA A 177 18.53 5.61 1.38
C ALA A 177 18.12 6.83 0.52
N PRO A 178 19.05 7.67 0.04
CA PRO A 178 18.76 8.73 -0.94
C PRO A 178 18.03 8.26 -2.19
N ILE A 179 18.43 7.10 -2.74
CA ILE A 179 17.85 6.55 -3.97
C ILE A 179 16.46 5.94 -3.70
N LEU A 180 16.29 5.27 -2.56
CA LEU A 180 15.02 4.65 -2.19
C LEU A 180 13.94 5.68 -1.79
N LYS A 181 14.34 6.74 -1.09
CA LYS A 181 13.41 7.70 -0.45
C LYS A 181 13.36 9.05 -1.14
N GLY A 182 14.30 9.34 -2.04
CA GLY A 182 14.58 10.67 -2.53
C GLY A 182 15.31 11.53 -1.49
N THR A 183 16.06 12.50 -1.98
CA THR A 183 16.59 13.65 -1.22
C THR A 183 16.08 14.93 -1.86
N GLN A 184 16.21 16.06 -1.15
CA GLN A 184 15.83 17.37 -1.69
C GLN A 184 16.56 17.73 -3.00
N ASN A 185 17.69 17.06 -3.32
CA ASN A 185 18.54 17.34 -4.49
C ASN A 185 18.63 16.19 -5.51
N SER A 186 18.03 15.02 -5.25
CA SER A 186 18.12 13.87 -6.16
C SER A 186 16.85 13.78 -7.03
N GLN A 187 17.02 13.83 -8.35
CA GLN A 187 15.92 13.74 -9.32
C GLN A 187 15.35 12.31 -9.50
N ILE A 188 16.05 11.27 -8.98
CA ILE A 188 15.73 9.88 -9.27
C ILE A 188 15.36 9.14 -7.97
N ILE A 189 14.16 8.57 -7.95
CA ILE A 189 13.68 7.64 -6.92
C ILE A 189 13.55 6.26 -7.56
N ILE A 190 14.23 5.26 -7.01
CA ILE A 190 14.18 3.88 -7.51
C ILE A 190 13.53 2.98 -6.46
N PRO A 191 12.41 2.29 -6.77
CA PRO A 191 11.80 1.32 -5.86
C PRO A 191 12.78 0.20 -5.47
N ALA A 192 12.69 -0.27 -4.22
CA ALA A 192 13.56 -1.34 -3.72
C ALA A 192 13.42 -2.65 -4.52
N SER A 193 12.20 -2.98 -4.95
CA SER A 193 11.91 -4.13 -5.81
C SER A 193 12.59 -4.02 -7.18
N ASP A 194 12.58 -2.84 -7.79
CA ASP A 194 13.25 -2.58 -9.07
C ASP A 194 14.77 -2.66 -8.92
N LEU A 195 15.35 -2.05 -7.88
CA LEU A 195 16.79 -2.18 -7.58
C LEU A 195 17.19 -3.64 -7.38
N LEU A 196 16.44 -4.40 -6.58
CA LEU A 196 16.72 -5.81 -6.34
C LEU A 196 16.68 -6.64 -7.63
N TYR A 197 15.68 -6.37 -8.47
CA TYR A 197 15.56 -7.03 -9.77
C TYR A 197 16.77 -6.75 -10.65
N MET A 198 17.14 -5.47 -10.80
CA MET A 198 18.29 -5.06 -11.61
C MET A 198 19.58 -5.68 -11.09
N TRP A 199 19.78 -5.69 -9.77
CA TRP A 199 20.95 -6.31 -9.14
C TRP A 199 21.06 -7.79 -9.50
N LYS A 200 19.99 -8.55 -9.28
CA LYS A 200 19.97 -9.99 -9.57
C LYS A 200 20.19 -10.27 -11.05
N LYS A 201 19.58 -9.48 -11.94
CA LYS A 201 19.74 -9.65 -13.39
C LYS A 201 21.13 -9.28 -13.90
N LYS A 202 21.84 -8.40 -13.21
CA LYS A 202 23.18 -7.92 -13.63
C LYS A 202 24.32 -8.45 -12.79
N LEU A 203 24.07 -9.40 -11.89
CA LEU A 203 25.07 -9.84 -10.93
C LEU A 203 26.37 -10.30 -11.61
N ASP A 204 26.30 -11.16 -12.61
CA ASP A 204 27.48 -11.64 -13.34
C ASP A 204 28.23 -10.50 -14.07
N TYR A 205 27.50 -9.53 -14.60
CA TYR A 205 28.08 -8.35 -15.24
C TYR A 205 28.80 -7.48 -14.22
N LEU A 206 28.16 -7.22 -13.07
CA LEU A 206 28.73 -6.44 -11.97
C LEU A 206 30.00 -7.11 -11.44
N HIS A 207 29.98 -8.43 -11.23
CA HIS A 207 31.18 -9.21 -10.87
C HIS A 207 32.30 -9.04 -11.88
N LYS A 208 32.01 -9.13 -13.19
CA LYS A 208 33.02 -8.88 -14.24
C LYS A 208 33.59 -7.46 -14.19
N GLN A 209 32.75 -6.45 -13.93
CA GLN A 209 33.26 -5.07 -13.76
C GLN A 209 34.11 -4.93 -12.50
N ASN A 210 33.72 -5.57 -11.41
CA ASN A 210 34.46 -5.57 -10.15
C ASN A 210 35.84 -6.21 -10.30
N GLU A 211 35.94 -7.34 -11.01
CA GLU A 211 37.24 -7.98 -11.29
C GLU A 211 38.13 -7.10 -12.19
N ARG A 212 37.54 -6.42 -13.19
CA ARG A 212 38.27 -5.44 -14.02
C ARG A 212 38.75 -4.25 -13.21
N LEU A 213 37.93 -3.75 -12.27
CA LEU A 213 38.27 -2.64 -11.39
C LEU A 213 39.45 -3.00 -10.49
N LYS A 214 39.40 -4.17 -9.85
CA LYS A 214 40.51 -4.69 -9.02
C LYS A 214 41.79 -4.87 -9.83
N SER A 215 41.68 -5.42 -11.05
CA SER A 215 42.84 -5.62 -11.94
C SER A 215 43.53 -4.32 -12.35
N LYS A 216 42.77 -3.22 -12.49
CA LYS A 216 43.32 -1.88 -12.80
C LYS A 216 43.98 -1.20 -11.60
N HIS A 217 43.66 -1.62 -10.39
CA HIS A 217 44.14 -1.01 -9.15
C HIS A 217 44.65 -2.10 -8.19
N PRO A 218 45.73 -2.83 -8.56
CA PRO A 218 46.19 -3.98 -7.79
C PRO A 218 46.65 -3.63 -6.37
N ASP A 219 47.13 -2.40 -6.16
CA ASP A 219 47.61 -1.93 -4.85
C ASP A 219 46.50 -1.40 -3.94
N GLN A 220 45.25 -1.33 -4.43
CA GLN A 220 44.12 -0.77 -3.68
C GLN A 220 43.30 -1.85 -3.00
N ILE A 221 43.04 -1.66 -1.70
CA ILE A 221 42.13 -2.53 -0.94
C ILE A 221 40.68 -2.07 -1.13
N PHE A 222 39.89 -2.89 -1.81
CA PHE A 222 38.46 -2.63 -2.00
C PHE A 222 37.63 -3.22 -0.86
N GLN A 223 37.25 -2.36 0.09
CA GLN A 223 36.28 -2.70 1.12
C GLN A 223 34.90 -3.00 0.50
N PRO A 224 34.06 -3.86 1.12
CA PRO A 224 32.77 -4.23 0.54
C PRO A 224 31.84 -3.04 0.25
N ILE A 225 31.93 -1.98 1.06
CA ILE A 225 31.21 -0.73 0.83
C ILE A 225 31.57 -0.08 -0.52
N HIS A 226 32.84 -0.11 -0.92
CA HIS A 226 33.28 0.50 -2.17
C HIS A 226 32.71 -0.26 -3.38
N ILE A 227 32.73 -1.59 -3.31
CA ILE A 227 32.16 -2.46 -4.34
C ILE A 227 30.64 -2.25 -4.43
N ALA A 228 29.94 -2.29 -3.30
CA ALA A 228 28.49 -2.08 -3.27
C ALA A 228 28.09 -0.68 -3.81
N SER A 229 28.84 0.36 -3.45
CA SER A 229 28.62 1.72 -3.97
C SER A 229 28.88 1.82 -5.47
N TYR A 230 29.91 1.14 -5.97
CA TYR A 230 30.24 1.11 -7.40
C TYR A 230 29.14 0.40 -8.21
N ASP A 231 28.71 -0.78 -7.75
CA ASP A 231 27.63 -1.53 -8.39
C ASP A 231 26.32 -0.73 -8.39
N LEU A 232 25.98 -0.09 -7.27
CA LEU A 232 24.81 0.79 -7.18
C LEU A 232 24.87 1.93 -8.19
N ALA A 233 26.02 2.57 -8.36
CA ALA A 233 26.19 3.67 -9.33
C ALA A 233 25.97 3.19 -10.78
N ILE A 234 26.45 1.99 -11.13
CA ILE A 234 26.19 1.37 -12.44
C ILE A 234 24.70 1.16 -12.65
N LEU A 235 24.00 0.60 -11.65
CA LEU A 235 22.57 0.32 -11.75
C LEU A 235 21.74 1.60 -11.88
N VAL A 236 22.04 2.62 -11.08
CA VAL A 236 21.39 3.95 -11.16
C VAL A 236 21.55 4.53 -12.56
N ASN A 237 22.75 4.50 -13.14
CA ASN A 237 23.01 5.01 -14.48
C ASN A 237 22.26 4.26 -15.58
N LYS A 238 21.89 3.00 -15.36
CA LYS A 238 21.13 2.17 -16.31
C LYS A 238 19.62 2.13 -16.00
N TYR A 239 19.13 2.89 -15.01
CA TYR A 239 17.74 2.81 -14.58
C TYR A 239 16.74 3.27 -15.64
N ASP A 240 17.03 4.33 -16.39
CA ASP A 240 16.16 4.77 -17.50
C ASP A 240 16.00 3.71 -18.58
N SER A 241 17.09 2.98 -18.91
CA SER A 241 17.03 1.85 -19.83
C SER A 241 16.19 0.70 -19.28
N TYR A 242 16.30 0.43 -17.97
CA TYR A 242 15.44 -0.54 -17.30
C TYR A 242 13.96 -0.13 -17.35
N LEU A 243 13.63 1.14 -17.13
CA LEU A 243 12.24 1.63 -17.23
C LEU A 243 11.67 1.45 -18.64
N ARG A 244 12.45 1.79 -19.67
CA ARG A 244 12.06 1.55 -21.07
C ARG A 244 11.82 0.07 -21.35
N TRP A 245 12.67 -0.81 -20.83
CA TRP A 245 12.49 -2.25 -20.97
C TRP A 245 11.23 -2.74 -20.25
N LYS A 246 11.01 -2.30 -19.01
CA LYS A 246 9.83 -2.66 -18.20
C LYS A 246 8.53 -2.24 -18.90
N GLU A 247 8.52 -1.08 -19.53
CA GLU A 247 7.37 -0.61 -20.32
C GLU A 247 7.15 -1.46 -21.57
N LYS A 248 8.22 -1.78 -22.32
CA LYS A 248 8.13 -2.72 -23.46
C LYS A 248 7.55 -4.07 -23.04
N GLN A 249 7.93 -4.60 -21.87
CA GLN A 249 7.39 -5.88 -21.37
C GLN A 249 5.89 -5.80 -21.10
N LYS A 250 5.40 -4.70 -20.51
CA LYS A 250 3.95 -4.52 -20.29
C LYS A 250 3.16 -4.49 -21.60
N ILE A 251 3.70 -3.80 -22.62
CA ILE A 251 3.08 -3.74 -23.94
C ILE A 251 2.99 -5.15 -24.54
N LEU A 252 4.10 -5.90 -24.53
CA LEU A 252 4.14 -7.29 -25.03
C LEU A 252 3.20 -8.24 -24.26
N GLU A 253 3.07 -8.07 -22.94
CA GLU A 253 2.14 -8.85 -22.12
C GLU A 253 0.68 -8.52 -22.48
N SER A 254 0.36 -7.24 -22.62
CA SER A 254 -0.98 -6.78 -23.05
C SER A 254 -1.32 -7.29 -24.46
N GLU A 255 -0.37 -7.25 -25.38
CA GLU A 255 -0.53 -7.78 -26.75
C GLU A 255 -0.80 -9.29 -26.73
N LYS A 256 -0.09 -10.06 -25.90
CA LYS A 256 -0.34 -11.50 -25.73
C LYS A 256 -1.71 -11.79 -25.09
N GLU A 257 -2.19 -10.96 -24.18
CA GLU A 257 -3.55 -11.09 -23.63
C GLU A 257 -4.63 -10.79 -24.66
N ILE A 258 -4.43 -9.75 -25.49
CA ILE A 258 -5.30 -9.43 -26.62
C ILE A 258 -5.31 -10.61 -27.61
N GLU A 259 -4.14 -11.13 -27.98
CA GLU A 259 -4.04 -12.27 -28.90
C GLU A 259 -4.74 -13.53 -28.34
N LYS A 260 -4.54 -13.86 -27.06
CA LYS A 260 -5.26 -14.96 -26.39
C LYS A 260 -6.77 -14.74 -26.38
N SER A 261 -7.23 -13.54 -26.06
CA SER A 261 -8.67 -13.22 -26.03
C SER A 261 -9.30 -13.27 -27.44
N GLN A 262 -8.61 -12.78 -28.47
CA GLN A 262 -9.05 -12.87 -29.87
C GLN A 262 -9.09 -14.33 -30.35
N ASN A 263 -8.09 -15.13 -30.00
CA ASN A 263 -8.02 -16.54 -30.38
C ASN A 263 -9.13 -17.39 -29.70
N ILE A 264 -9.58 -17.01 -28.49
CA ILE A 264 -10.75 -17.61 -27.82
C ILE A 264 -12.06 -17.22 -28.53
N VAL A 265 -12.20 -15.96 -28.95
CA VAL A 265 -13.38 -15.52 -29.73
C VAL A 265 -13.44 -16.24 -31.08
N SER A 266 -12.29 -16.44 -31.75
CA SER A 266 -12.19 -17.21 -33.00
C SER A 266 -12.52 -18.69 -32.84
N LYS A 267 -12.30 -19.29 -31.66
CA LYS A 267 -12.73 -20.68 -31.35
C LYS A 267 -14.20 -20.80 -30.97
N SER A 268 -14.82 -19.71 -30.52
CA SER A 268 -16.22 -19.67 -30.07
C SER A 268 -17.21 -19.45 -31.22
N ILE A 269 -16.75 -18.87 -32.33
CA ILE A 269 -17.49 -18.77 -33.59
C ILE A 269 -16.97 -19.89 -34.48
N GLY A 270 -17.70 -21.00 -34.54
CA GLY A 270 -17.28 -22.22 -35.23
C GLY A 270 -16.86 -21.99 -36.68
N TYR A 271 -15.55 -21.86 -36.89
CA TYR A 271 -14.91 -21.99 -38.19
C TYR A 271 -13.77 -22.99 -38.08
N THR A 272 -13.95 -24.10 -38.79
CA THR A 272 -12.96 -25.14 -39.02
C THR A 272 -11.82 -24.66 -39.93
N ASN A 273 -10.61 -25.04 -39.52
CA ASN A 273 -9.36 -25.27 -40.28
C ASN A 273 -8.51 -24.05 -40.67
N ILE A 274 -7.21 -24.10 -40.33
CA ILE A 274 -6.12 -24.66 -41.17
C ILE A 274 -4.83 -24.69 -40.34
N GLU A 275 -4.20 -25.86 -40.27
CA GLU A 275 -2.84 -26.03 -39.75
C GLU A 275 -1.84 -25.26 -40.64
N LYS A 276 -1.02 -24.40 -40.04
CA LYS A 276 0.18 -23.85 -40.67
C LYS A 276 1.37 -23.93 -39.73
N GLY A 277 2.28 -24.84 -40.07
CA GLY A 277 3.73 -24.66 -40.04
C GLY A 277 4.35 -24.31 -38.70
N ASN A 278 4.82 -25.34 -38.00
CA ASN A 278 5.85 -25.21 -36.98
C ASN A 278 7.11 -24.57 -37.60
N SER A 279 7.45 -23.35 -37.19
CA SER A 279 8.82 -22.86 -37.22
C SER A 279 9.25 -22.64 -35.78
N ASN A 280 10.13 -23.51 -35.31
CA ASN A 280 10.81 -23.38 -34.03
C ASN A 280 11.74 -22.16 -34.09
N ASN A 281 11.21 -20.97 -33.77
CA ASN A 281 12.04 -19.89 -33.25
C ASN A 281 11.93 -19.95 -31.73
N THR A 282 12.78 -20.79 -31.14
CA THR A 282 13.23 -20.55 -29.76
C THR A 282 14.15 -19.34 -29.81
N ASP A 283 13.57 -18.14 -29.96
CA ASP A 283 14.30 -16.89 -29.92
C ASP A 283 14.95 -16.79 -28.53
N ASN A 284 16.27 -16.92 -28.56
CA ASN A 284 17.13 -17.04 -27.41
C ASN A 284 17.08 -15.70 -26.66
N ILE A 285 16.37 -15.66 -25.53
CA ILE A 285 16.19 -14.47 -24.67
C ILE A 285 17.53 -13.84 -24.26
N SER A 286 18.64 -14.57 -24.38
CA SER A 286 20.00 -14.09 -24.16
C SER A 286 20.37 -12.88 -25.03
N ASP A 287 19.93 -12.83 -26.30
CA ASP A 287 20.33 -11.75 -27.23
C ASP A 287 19.61 -10.43 -26.92
N LEU A 288 18.40 -10.50 -26.34
CA LEU A 288 17.67 -9.32 -25.85
C LEU A 288 18.29 -8.72 -24.57
N VAL A 289 19.08 -9.49 -23.81
CA VAL A 289 19.70 -9.01 -22.56
C VAL A 289 20.91 -8.09 -22.83
N ASP A 290 21.58 -8.27 -23.96
CA ASP A 290 22.72 -7.43 -24.35
C ASP A 290 22.24 -6.08 -24.92
N ASP A 291 21.15 -6.05 -25.68
CA ASP A 291 20.56 -4.79 -26.22
C ASP A 291 19.93 -3.87 -25.15
N ILE A 292 19.58 -4.39 -23.97
CA ILE A 292 19.04 -3.56 -22.86
C ILE A 292 20.16 -2.78 -22.16
N PHE A 293 21.41 -3.26 -22.24
CA PHE A 293 22.47 -2.83 -21.33
C PHE A 293 23.87 -2.65 -21.92
N GLY A 294 24.07 -2.92 -23.22
CA GLY A 294 25.23 -2.45 -23.99
C GLY A 294 25.54 -0.97 -23.78
#